data_AF-U2RJE4-F1
#
_entry.id   AF-U2RJE4-F1
#
_cell.length_a   1.000
_cell.length_b   1.000
_cell.length_c   1.000
_cell.angle_alpha   90.00
_cell.angle_beta   90.00
_cell.angle_gamma   90.00
#
_symmetry.space_group_name_H-M   'P 1'
#
loop_
_entity.id
_entity.type
_entity.pdbx_description
1 polymer ?
#
loop_
_entity_poly.entity_id
_entity_poly.type
_entity_poly.pdbx_seq_one_letter_code
_entity_poly.pdbx_strand_id
1 'polypeptide(L)'
;MTVPLARRLAALDRAAGLLACPVCARRGVPDAPLARSERRLRCGAGHAFDVARQGYVNLAGSAQPRNADTARMLDARGRLLGSGVHEPLRRAVVEACGEPSTIVEAGAGPGWYLAGAAAAHPRAVPLAMDASVPALRRAAAIGLACVVADTWAGLPLRAGCVDALLCVFAPRNAAEFSRVLSGAGRVVVAAPTTAHLAGLRAELGLLDVADGKADRLVGQMGDAGLDRVGNRLVEFEAACTREQLRDLVDMGPNAFHEHAAPRGPRTVVVSVLVSVFARTTRHP
;
A
#
# COMPACT_ATOMS: atom_id res chain seq x y z
N MET A 1 11.62 -15.68 -9.51
CA MET A 1 11.03 -16.11 -10.80
C MET A 1 9.72 -15.35 -11.01
N THR A 2 9.43 -14.88 -12.22
CA THR A 2 8.16 -14.18 -12.50
C THR A 2 7.05 -15.18 -12.77
N VAL A 3 5.86 -14.98 -12.22
CA VAL A 3 4.75 -15.92 -12.43
C VAL A 3 4.19 -15.79 -13.85
N PRO A 4 3.64 -16.87 -14.46
CA PRO A 4 3.03 -16.80 -15.80
C PRO A 4 1.87 -15.81 -15.88
N LEU A 5 1.63 -15.21 -17.05
CA LEU A 5 0.53 -14.26 -17.27
C LEU A 5 -0.83 -14.84 -16.85
N ALA A 6 -1.10 -16.12 -17.14
CA ALA A 6 -2.34 -16.79 -16.75
C ALA A 6 -2.61 -16.69 -15.23
N ARG A 7 -1.57 -16.85 -14.39
CA ARG A 7 -1.70 -16.71 -12.93
C ARG A 7 -2.00 -15.27 -12.51
N ARG A 8 -1.45 -14.28 -13.21
CA ARG A 8 -1.72 -12.85 -12.97
C ARG A 8 -3.15 -12.49 -13.36
N LEU A 9 -3.62 -12.99 -14.49
CA LEU A 9 -5.01 -12.83 -14.94
C LEU A 9 -5.99 -13.47 -13.96
N ALA A 10 -5.69 -14.68 -13.46
CA ALA A 10 -6.51 -15.34 -12.45
C ALA A 10 -6.56 -14.56 -11.11
N ALA A 11 -5.45 -13.91 -10.72
CA ALA A 11 -5.44 -13.03 -9.55
C ALA A 11 -6.37 -11.82 -9.77
N LEU A 12 -6.28 -11.15 -10.93
CA LEU A 12 -7.18 -10.05 -11.29
C LEU A 12 -8.64 -10.50 -11.37
N ASP A 13 -8.91 -11.71 -11.85
CA ASP A 13 -10.26 -12.27 -11.93
C ASP A 13 -10.93 -12.35 -10.56
N ARG A 14 -10.22 -12.90 -9.56
CA ARG A 14 -10.70 -12.97 -8.18
C ARG A 14 -10.95 -11.58 -7.56
N ALA A 15 -10.14 -10.60 -7.93
CA ALA A 15 -10.27 -9.23 -7.43
C ALA A 15 -11.27 -8.36 -8.20
N ALA A 16 -11.71 -8.77 -9.40
CA ALA A 16 -12.52 -7.93 -10.28
C ALA A 16 -13.83 -7.48 -9.62
N GLY A 17 -14.47 -8.37 -8.85
CA GLY A 17 -15.72 -8.07 -8.13
C GLY A 17 -15.59 -6.98 -7.05
N LEU A 18 -14.37 -6.63 -6.65
CA LEU A 18 -14.07 -5.53 -5.72
C LEU A 18 -14.06 -4.17 -6.43
N LEU A 19 -13.83 -4.15 -7.75
CA LEU A 19 -13.53 -2.94 -8.50
C LEU A 19 -14.80 -2.22 -8.97
N ALA A 20 -14.73 -0.89 -8.96
CA ALA A 20 -15.75 -0.01 -9.50
C ALA A 20 -15.21 0.76 -10.71
N CYS A 21 -16.07 1.02 -11.69
CA CYS A 21 -15.71 1.71 -12.92
C CYS A 21 -15.49 3.22 -12.64
N PRO A 22 -14.26 3.74 -12.80
CA PRO A 22 -13.98 5.15 -12.50
C PRO A 22 -14.66 6.12 -13.48
N VAL A 23 -14.97 5.68 -14.70
CA VAL A 23 -15.69 6.50 -15.69
C VAL A 23 -17.18 6.64 -15.31
N CYS A 24 -17.81 5.55 -14.87
CA CYS A 24 -19.19 5.58 -14.38
C CYS A 24 -19.31 6.45 -13.13
N ALA A 25 -18.36 6.33 -12.19
CA ALA A 25 -18.33 7.16 -10.98
C ALA A 25 -18.29 8.67 -11.33
N ARG A 26 -17.43 9.08 -12.28
CA ARG A 26 -17.39 10.47 -12.77
C ARG A 26 -18.67 10.93 -13.49
N ARG A 27 -19.50 9.98 -13.96
CA ARG A 27 -20.79 10.25 -14.58
C ARG A 27 -21.96 10.16 -13.60
N GLY A 28 -21.69 10.10 -12.29
CA GLY A 28 -22.73 10.06 -11.25
C GLY A 28 -23.30 8.68 -10.97
N VAL A 29 -22.69 7.60 -11.50
CA VAL A 29 -23.05 6.21 -11.19
C VAL A 29 -21.90 5.58 -10.39
N PRO A 30 -21.85 5.80 -9.06
CA PRO A 30 -20.82 5.18 -8.21
C PRO A 30 -20.99 3.66 -8.18
N ASP A 31 -19.92 2.95 -7.81
CA ASP A 31 -19.92 1.50 -7.58
C ASP A 31 -20.33 0.60 -8.77
N ALA A 32 -20.42 1.14 -9.99
CA ALA A 32 -20.68 0.34 -11.19
C ALA A 32 -19.61 -0.76 -11.35
N PRO A 33 -19.99 -2.05 -11.28
CA PRO A 33 -19.02 -3.14 -11.13
C PRO A 33 -18.20 -3.34 -12.40
N LEU A 34 -16.96 -3.78 -12.21
CA LEU A 34 -16.12 -4.28 -13.30
C LEU A 34 -16.07 -5.81 -13.28
N ALA A 35 -16.20 -6.41 -14.44
CA ALA A 35 -15.95 -7.84 -14.66
C ALA A 35 -14.79 -8.01 -15.64
N ARG A 36 -13.95 -9.03 -15.42
CA ARG A 36 -12.90 -9.38 -16.37
C ARG A 36 -13.48 -10.25 -17.48
N SER A 37 -13.23 -9.86 -18.72
CA SER A 37 -13.47 -10.67 -19.90
C SER A 37 -12.18 -10.66 -20.72
N GLU A 38 -11.60 -11.84 -20.92
CA GLU A 38 -10.28 -12.01 -21.56
C GLU A 38 -9.20 -11.09 -20.95
N ARG A 39 -8.71 -10.12 -21.72
CA ARG A 39 -7.68 -9.16 -21.31
C ARG A 39 -8.23 -7.77 -21.03
N ARG A 40 -9.50 -7.67 -20.65
CA ARG A 40 -10.16 -6.39 -20.34
C ARG A 40 -10.97 -6.50 -19.07
N LEU A 41 -11.02 -5.39 -18.32
CA LEU A 41 -12.10 -5.14 -17.36
C LEU A 41 -13.19 -4.33 -18.06
N ARG A 42 -14.46 -4.68 -17.84
CA ARG A 42 -15.62 -3.99 -18.44
C ARG A 42 -16.72 -3.78 -17.42
N CYS A 43 -17.41 -2.65 -17.53
CA CYS A 43 -18.66 -2.40 -16.80
C CYS A 43 -19.88 -2.61 -17.71
N GLY A 44 -21.08 -2.66 -17.12
CA GLY A 44 -22.35 -2.78 -17.86
C GLY A 44 -22.64 -1.62 -18.81
N ALA A 45 -22.05 -0.43 -18.58
CA ALA A 45 -22.17 0.73 -19.47
C ALA A 45 -21.19 0.70 -20.68
N GLY A 46 -20.42 -0.38 -20.84
CA GLY A 46 -19.54 -0.58 -21.99
C GLY A 46 -18.13 0.03 -21.86
N HIS A 47 -17.82 0.78 -20.80
CA HIS A 47 -16.43 1.22 -20.56
C HIS A 47 -15.52 0.02 -20.35
N ALA A 48 -14.34 0.05 -20.96
CA ALA A 48 -13.39 -1.04 -20.96
C ALA A 48 -11.96 -0.54 -20.65
N PHE A 49 -11.20 -1.37 -19.94
CA PHE A 49 -9.83 -1.08 -19.54
C PHE A 49 -8.95 -2.28 -19.88
N ASP A 50 -7.91 -2.07 -20.68
CA ASP A 50 -7.01 -3.15 -21.10
C ASP A 50 -6.11 -3.61 -19.95
N VAL A 51 -5.96 -4.93 -19.84
CA VAL A 51 -4.98 -5.57 -18.95
C VAL A 51 -3.65 -5.66 -19.67
N ALA A 52 -2.66 -4.94 -19.15
CA ALA A 52 -1.31 -4.89 -19.69
C ALA A 52 -0.67 -6.29 -19.71
N ARG A 53 0.31 -6.50 -20.61
CA ARG A 53 1.04 -7.80 -20.70
C ARG A 53 1.75 -8.20 -19.41
N GLN A 54 2.02 -7.24 -18.52
CA GLN A 54 2.61 -7.50 -17.21
C GLN A 54 1.57 -7.92 -16.17
N GLY A 55 0.27 -7.82 -16.46
CA GLY A 55 -0.82 -8.31 -15.61
C GLY A 55 -1.46 -7.27 -14.68
N TYR A 56 -1.24 -5.98 -14.92
CA TYR A 56 -1.93 -4.89 -14.21
C TYR A 56 -2.97 -4.23 -15.13
N VAL A 57 -3.93 -3.53 -14.53
CA VAL A 57 -4.90 -2.67 -15.23
C VAL A 57 -4.74 -1.23 -14.75
N ASN A 58 -4.88 -0.25 -15.64
CA ASN A 58 -4.81 1.17 -15.26
C ASN A 58 -6.21 1.79 -15.15
N LEU A 59 -6.57 2.24 -13.94
CA LEU A 59 -7.85 2.87 -13.63
C LEU A 59 -7.70 4.32 -13.12
N ALA A 60 -6.47 4.85 -13.01
CA ALA A 60 -6.22 6.20 -12.50
C ALA A 60 -6.83 7.30 -13.39
N GLY A 61 -6.93 7.06 -14.70
CA GLY A 61 -7.47 8.03 -15.66
C GLY A 61 -6.61 9.29 -15.85
N SER A 62 -5.45 9.36 -15.21
CA SER A 62 -4.49 10.45 -15.25
C SER A 62 -3.07 9.95 -15.54
N ALA A 63 -2.17 10.87 -15.90
CA ALA A 63 -0.75 10.59 -16.03
C ALA A 63 -0.13 10.27 -14.65
N GLN A 64 0.99 9.56 -14.65
CA GLN A 64 1.69 9.27 -13.40
C GLN A 64 2.19 10.54 -12.73
N PRO A 65 2.19 10.59 -11.38
CA PRO A 65 2.83 11.65 -10.63
C PRO A 65 4.31 11.79 -11.01
N ARG A 66 4.83 13.03 -11.05
CA ARG A 66 6.25 13.30 -11.36
C ARG A 66 7.23 12.70 -10.36
N ASN A 67 6.78 12.46 -9.12
CA ASN A 67 7.54 11.87 -8.02
C ASN A 67 7.30 10.36 -7.88
N ALA A 68 6.85 9.67 -8.94
CA ALA A 68 6.71 8.22 -8.92
C ALA A 68 8.07 7.52 -8.73
N ASP A 69 8.06 6.38 -8.05
CA ASP A 69 9.28 5.60 -7.77
C ASP A 69 10.04 5.26 -9.06
N THR A 70 11.33 5.58 -9.08
CA THR A 70 12.23 5.20 -10.17
C THR A 70 12.62 3.73 -10.10
N ALA A 71 13.16 3.17 -11.19
CA ALA A 71 13.65 1.78 -11.21
C ALA A 71 14.71 1.53 -10.11
N ARG A 72 15.63 2.49 -9.92
CA ARG A 72 16.66 2.43 -8.88
C ARG A 72 16.07 2.40 -7.47
N MET A 73 15.10 3.25 -7.18
CA MET A 73 14.42 3.28 -5.87
C MET A 73 13.71 1.95 -5.58
N LEU A 74 13.05 1.38 -6.59
CA LEU A 74 12.40 0.09 -6.45
C LEU A 74 13.40 -1.06 -6.27
N ASP A 75 14.60 -0.98 -6.87
CA ASP A 75 15.68 -1.95 -6.65
C ASP A 75 16.24 -1.87 -5.23
N ALA A 76 16.50 -0.66 -4.73
CA ALA A 76 16.90 -0.42 -3.35
C ALA A 76 15.83 -0.95 -2.37
N ARG A 77 14.56 -0.61 -2.61
CA ARG A 77 13.42 -1.13 -1.83
C ARG A 77 13.38 -2.66 -1.85
N GLY A 78 13.56 -3.27 -3.02
CA GLY A 78 13.57 -4.72 -3.17
C GLY A 78 14.70 -5.40 -2.39
N ARG A 79 15.93 -4.88 -2.49
CA ARG A 79 17.10 -5.40 -1.74
C ARG A 79 16.91 -5.26 -0.24
N LEU A 80 16.49 -4.09 0.24
CA LEU A 80 16.30 -3.89 1.68
C LEU A 80 15.21 -4.79 2.24
N LEU A 81 14.01 -4.76 1.65
CA LEU A 81 12.89 -5.58 2.15
C LEU A 81 13.21 -7.08 2.07
N GLY A 82 13.88 -7.51 1.00
CA GLY A 82 14.35 -8.89 0.84
C GLY A 82 15.47 -9.31 1.80
N SER A 83 16.18 -8.36 2.41
CA SER A 83 17.21 -8.66 3.43
C SER A 83 16.62 -9.00 4.81
N GLY A 84 15.31 -8.81 5.01
CA GLY A 84 14.64 -9.12 6.26
C GLY A 84 14.68 -8.02 7.32
N VAL A 85 15.35 -6.89 7.07
CA VAL A 85 15.42 -5.74 8.02
C VAL A 85 14.03 -5.27 8.45
N HIS A 86 13.04 -5.27 7.55
CA HIS A 86 11.64 -4.88 7.86
C HIS A 86 10.72 -6.06 8.21
N GLU A 87 11.25 -7.26 8.44
CA GLU A 87 10.42 -8.42 8.77
C GLU A 87 9.61 -8.25 10.06
N PRO A 88 10.14 -7.65 11.16
CA PRO A 88 9.33 -7.38 12.35
C PRO A 88 8.12 -6.49 12.06
N LEU A 89 8.28 -5.48 11.21
CA LEU A 89 7.18 -4.62 10.78
C LEU A 89 6.18 -5.38 9.90
N ARG A 90 6.65 -6.20 8.96
CA ARG A 90 5.77 -7.03 8.12
C ARG A 90 4.87 -7.91 8.98
N ARG A 91 5.44 -8.59 9.98
CA ARG A 91 4.67 -9.43 10.91
C ARG A 91 3.60 -8.64 11.66
N ALA A 92 3.94 -7.46 12.19
CA ALA A 92 2.98 -6.62 12.91
C ALA A 92 1.83 -6.12 12.01
N VAL A 93 2.12 -5.78 10.75
CA VAL A 93 1.08 -5.41 9.76
C VAL A 93 0.17 -6.60 9.45
N VAL A 94 0.75 -7.80 9.26
CA VAL A 94 -0.02 -9.04 8.99
C VAL A 94 -0.93 -9.38 10.16
N GLU A 95 -0.42 -9.36 11.39
CA GLU A 95 -1.21 -9.62 12.60
C GLU A 95 -2.37 -8.63 12.75
N ALA A 96 -2.13 -7.36 12.42
CA ALA A 96 -3.15 -6.32 12.50
C ALA A 96 -4.32 -6.54 11.52
N CYS A 97 -4.13 -7.31 10.43
CA CYS A 97 -5.19 -7.64 9.45
C CYS A 97 -6.35 -8.44 10.05
N GLY A 98 -6.15 -9.20 11.14
CA GLY A 98 -7.14 -10.16 11.65
C GLY A 98 -7.37 -11.30 10.67
N GLU A 99 -8.63 -11.68 10.43
CA GLU A 99 -9.00 -12.77 9.51
C GLU A 99 -9.82 -12.24 8.30
N PRO A 100 -9.20 -11.51 7.37
CA PRO A 100 -9.91 -10.88 6.26
C PRO A 100 -10.22 -11.86 5.13
N SER A 101 -11.35 -11.67 4.45
CA SER A 101 -11.62 -12.33 3.15
C SER A 101 -11.12 -11.50 1.97
N THR A 102 -10.96 -10.18 2.14
CA THR A 102 -10.39 -9.27 1.14
C THR A 102 -9.31 -8.38 1.76
N ILE A 103 -8.16 -8.27 1.10
CA ILE A 103 -7.03 -7.45 1.56
C ILE A 103 -6.62 -6.52 0.42
N VAL A 104 -6.68 -5.21 0.66
CA VAL A 104 -6.24 -4.21 -0.31
C VAL A 104 -5.10 -3.42 0.29
N GLU A 105 -4.05 -3.14 -0.48
CA GLU A 105 -2.99 -2.21 -0.06
C GLU A 105 -3.01 -0.97 -0.96
N ALA A 106 -3.25 0.20 -0.37
CA ALA A 106 -3.17 1.50 -1.03
C ALA A 106 -1.73 2.05 -0.93
N GLY A 107 -1.12 2.30 -2.08
CA GLY A 107 0.31 2.62 -2.18
C GLY A 107 1.19 1.38 -1.94
N ALA A 108 0.80 0.24 -2.53
CA ALA A 108 1.42 -1.05 -2.29
C ALA A 108 2.89 -1.15 -2.72
N GLY A 109 3.34 -0.26 -3.60
CA GLY A 109 4.65 -0.33 -4.23
C GLY A 109 4.85 -1.72 -4.89
N PRO A 110 5.96 -2.41 -4.61
CA PRO A 110 6.19 -3.79 -5.08
C PRO A 110 5.31 -4.87 -4.44
N GLY A 111 4.45 -4.53 -3.46
CA GLY A 111 3.50 -5.44 -2.82
C GLY A 111 4.09 -6.30 -1.70
N TRP A 112 5.15 -5.86 -1.02
CA TRP A 112 5.83 -6.66 0.01
C TRP A 112 4.94 -6.97 1.22
N TYR A 113 4.22 -5.98 1.74
CA TYR A 113 3.35 -6.16 2.91
C TYR A 113 2.09 -6.94 2.53
N LEU A 114 1.43 -6.57 1.42
CA LEU A 114 0.30 -7.35 0.89
C LEU A 114 0.67 -8.81 0.59
N ALA A 115 1.86 -9.09 0.04
CA ALA A 115 2.30 -10.47 -0.18
C ALA A 115 2.48 -11.24 1.13
N GLY A 116 3.01 -10.60 2.18
CA GLY A 116 3.06 -11.18 3.52
C GLY A 116 1.67 -11.51 4.08
N ALA A 117 0.73 -10.57 3.96
CA ALA A 117 -0.65 -10.78 4.41
C ALA A 117 -1.37 -11.87 3.61
N ALA A 118 -1.22 -11.88 2.28
CA ALA A 118 -1.77 -12.91 1.42
C ALA A 118 -1.23 -14.32 1.73
N ALA A 119 0.04 -14.42 2.13
CA ALA A 119 0.64 -15.68 2.54
C ALA A 119 0.07 -16.19 3.87
N ALA A 120 -0.23 -15.29 4.81
CA ALA A 120 -0.85 -15.62 6.09
C ALA A 120 -2.36 -15.95 5.97
N HIS A 121 -3.04 -15.40 4.95
CA HIS A 121 -4.46 -15.64 4.68
C HIS A 121 -4.66 -16.18 3.25
N PRO A 122 -4.35 -17.46 2.96
CA PRO A 122 -4.41 -18.03 1.60
C PRO A 122 -5.79 -18.01 0.94
N ARG A 123 -6.86 -17.87 1.74
CA ARG A 123 -8.25 -17.77 1.26
C ARG A 123 -8.67 -16.33 0.94
N ALA A 124 -7.91 -15.34 1.37
CA ALA A 124 -8.21 -13.94 1.11
C ALA A 124 -7.95 -13.56 -0.35
N VAL A 125 -8.62 -12.52 -0.83
CA VAL A 125 -8.38 -11.92 -2.14
C VAL A 125 -7.48 -10.69 -1.97
N PRO A 126 -6.18 -10.77 -2.31
CA PRO A 126 -5.27 -9.64 -2.22
C PRO A 126 -5.32 -8.76 -3.49
N LEU A 127 -5.35 -7.44 -3.30
CA LEU A 127 -5.30 -6.45 -4.38
C LEU A 127 -4.31 -5.32 -4.05
N ALA A 128 -3.31 -5.15 -4.91
CA ALA A 128 -2.33 -4.07 -4.83
C ALA A 128 -2.83 -2.86 -5.64
N MET A 129 -2.83 -1.67 -5.03
CA MET A 129 -3.14 -0.42 -5.68
C MET A 129 -1.99 0.57 -5.50
N ASP A 130 -1.53 1.17 -6.58
CA ASP A 130 -0.44 2.15 -6.56
C ASP A 130 -0.50 3.05 -7.79
N ALA A 131 0.03 4.27 -7.71
CA ALA A 131 0.16 5.15 -8.87
C ALA A 131 1.36 4.75 -9.78
N SER A 132 2.35 4.06 -9.21
CA SER A 132 3.57 3.62 -9.89
C SER A 132 3.36 2.31 -10.67
N VAL A 133 3.24 2.44 -12.00
CA VAL A 133 3.27 1.26 -12.90
C VAL A 133 4.55 0.44 -12.72
N PRO A 134 5.76 1.02 -12.62
CA PRO A 134 6.97 0.23 -12.36
C PRO A 134 6.87 -0.63 -11.09
N ALA A 135 6.26 -0.12 -10.02
CA ALA A 135 6.07 -0.87 -8.79
C ALA A 135 5.04 -2.00 -8.96
N LEU A 136 3.89 -1.71 -9.56
CA LEU A 136 2.86 -2.72 -9.84
C LEU A 136 3.30 -3.79 -10.84
N ARG A 137 4.25 -3.50 -11.74
CA ARG A 137 4.88 -4.53 -12.58
C ARG A 137 5.62 -5.57 -11.73
N ARG A 138 6.29 -5.14 -10.64
CA ARG A 138 6.97 -6.05 -9.69
C ARG A 138 5.97 -6.82 -8.85
N ALA A 139 4.92 -6.16 -8.35
CA ALA A 139 3.84 -6.80 -7.60
C ALA A 139 3.11 -7.87 -8.44
N ALA A 140 2.77 -7.56 -9.70
CA ALA A 140 2.15 -8.51 -10.61
C ALA A 140 3.07 -9.68 -10.94
N ALA A 141 4.40 -9.46 -11.00
CA ALA A 141 5.37 -10.51 -11.27
C ALA A 141 5.46 -11.57 -10.15
N ILE A 142 5.06 -11.24 -8.92
CA ILE A 142 4.93 -12.20 -7.81
C ILE A 142 3.51 -12.77 -7.65
N GLY A 143 2.57 -12.37 -8.53
CA GLY A 143 1.23 -12.96 -8.61
C GLY A 143 0.12 -12.22 -7.87
N LEU A 144 0.34 -10.98 -7.46
CA LEU A 144 -0.71 -10.12 -6.90
C LEU A 144 -1.61 -9.56 -8.00
N ALA A 145 -2.90 -9.39 -7.70
CA ALA A 145 -3.79 -8.57 -8.52
C ALA A 145 -3.36 -7.11 -8.40
N CYS A 146 -3.25 -6.38 -9.51
CA CYS A 146 -2.64 -5.04 -9.54
C CYS A 146 -3.48 -4.04 -10.33
N VAL A 147 -3.82 -2.92 -9.68
CA VAL A 147 -4.59 -1.82 -10.27
C VAL A 147 -3.82 -0.51 -10.09
N VAL A 148 -3.53 0.17 -11.20
CA VAL A 148 -2.97 1.52 -11.14
C VAL A 148 -4.08 2.49 -10.74
N ALA A 149 -3.91 3.17 -9.61
CA ALA A 149 -4.85 4.13 -9.08
C ALA A 149 -4.12 5.20 -8.26
N ASP A 150 -4.67 6.41 -8.24
CA ASP A 150 -4.22 7.48 -7.36
C ASP A 150 -5.11 7.52 -6.12
N THR A 151 -4.53 7.27 -4.94
CA THR A 151 -5.25 7.24 -3.67
C THR A 151 -5.92 8.58 -3.35
N TRP A 152 -5.34 9.71 -3.79
CA TRP A 152 -5.93 11.03 -3.58
C TRP A 152 -7.15 11.28 -4.46
N ALA A 153 -7.11 10.81 -5.71
CA ALA A 153 -8.20 10.97 -6.68
C ALA A 153 -9.40 10.06 -6.38
N GLY A 154 -9.21 9.02 -5.56
CA GLY A 154 -10.22 8.04 -5.22
C GLY A 154 -9.78 6.61 -5.52
N LEU A 155 -10.26 5.66 -4.74
CA LEU A 155 -10.01 4.24 -4.96
C LEU A 155 -11.10 3.68 -5.90
N PRO A 156 -10.75 3.12 -7.08
CA PRO A 156 -11.68 2.42 -7.97
C PRO A 156 -12.17 1.07 -7.40
N LEU A 157 -12.65 1.10 -6.16
CA LEU A 157 -13.24 0.01 -5.40
C LEU A 157 -14.69 0.33 -5.15
N ARG A 158 -15.50 -0.73 -5.06
CA ARG A 158 -16.87 -0.63 -4.57
C ARG A 158 -16.89 -0.25 -3.10
N ALA A 159 -17.93 0.46 -2.66
CA ALA A 159 -18.15 0.69 -1.24
C ALA A 159 -18.35 -0.64 -0.49
N GLY A 160 -17.86 -0.71 0.76
CA GLY A 160 -18.15 -1.83 1.65
C GLY A 160 -17.51 -3.18 1.33
N CYS A 161 -16.53 -3.27 0.41
CA CYS A 161 -15.99 -4.55 -0.08
C CYS A 161 -14.64 -4.98 0.51
N VAL A 162 -14.04 -4.16 1.38
CA VAL A 162 -12.68 -4.39 1.91
C VAL A 162 -12.71 -4.76 3.40
N ASP A 163 -12.20 -5.95 3.75
CA ASP A 163 -12.09 -6.39 5.14
C ASP A 163 -10.79 -5.90 5.81
N ALA A 164 -9.68 -5.84 5.08
CA ALA A 164 -8.44 -5.24 5.54
C ALA A 164 -7.86 -4.28 4.48
N LEU A 165 -7.77 -3.00 4.83
CA LEU A 165 -7.14 -1.98 4.00
C LEU A 165 -5.78 -1.58 4.59
N LEU A 166 -4.70 -1.89 3.90
CA LEU A 166 -3.34 -1.58 4.32
C LEU A 166 -2.89 -0.24 3.71
N CYS A 167 -2.23 0.59 4.52
CA CYS A 167 -1.58 1.81 4.08
C CYS A 167 -0.23 1.94 4.81
N VAL A 168 0.84 1.46 4.17
CA VAL A 168 2.18 1.37 4.77
C VAL A 168 3.11 2.38 4.10
N PHE A 169 3.53 3.40 4.86
CA PHE A 169 4.36 4.52 4.33
C PHE A 169 3.77 5.26 3.12
N ALA A 170 2.46 5.12 2.87
CA ALA A 170 1.78 5.66 1.70
C ALA A 170 0.86 6.85 2.04
N PRO A 171 0.43 7.63 1.02
CA PRO A 171 -0.63 8.63 1.17
C PRO A 171 -1.95 8.01 1.61
N ARG A 172 -2.79 8.80 2.29
CA ARG A 172 -4.01 8.35 2.94
C ARG A 172 -5.19 9.20 2.49
N ASN A 173 -6.30 8.55 2.20
CA ASN A 173 -7.56 9.22 1.92
C ASN A 173 -8.62 8.63 2.87
N ALA A 174 -8.79 9.26 4.04
CA ALA A 174 -9.63 8.71 5.10
C ALA A 174 -11.10 8.52 4.67
N ALA A 175 -11.64 9.44 3.88
CA ALA A 175 -12.99 9.33 3.33
C ALA A 175 -13.14 8.09 2.43
N GLU A 176 -12.19 7.87 1.52
CA GLU A 176 -12.19 6.68 0.67
C GLU A 176 -11.95 5.40 1.45
N PHE A 177 -11.05 5.44 2.44
CA PHE A 177 -10.77 4.29 3.29
C PHE A 177 -12.03 3.88 4.06
N SER A 178 -12.77 4.84 4.61
CA SER A 178 -14.06 4.61 5.24
C SER A 178 -15.09 4.10 4.23
N ARG A 179 -15.16 4.66 3.01
CA ARG A 179 -16.13 4.24 1.99
C ARG A 179 -15.98 2.77 1.60
N VAL A 180 -14.75 2.32 1.35
CA VAL A 180 -14.49 0.97 0.82
C VAL A 180 -14.54 -0.12 1.90
N LEU A 181 -14.45 0.25 3.18
CA LEU A 181 -14.37 -0.70 4.29
C LEU A 181 -15.69 -1.45 4.49
N SER A 182 -15.63 -2.78 4.64
CA SER A 182 -16.79 -3.59 5.02
C SER A 182 -17.27 -3.24 6.44
N GLY A 183 -18.42 -3.77 6.86
CA GLY A 183 -18.98 -3.48 8.19
C GLY A 183 -18.07 -3.89 9.35
N ALA A 184 -17.37 -5.03 9.21
CA ALA A 184 -16.40 -5.54 10.18
C ALA A 184 -14.94 -5.30 9.74
N GLY A 185 -14.74 -4.51 8.69
CA GLY A 185 -13.43 -4.27 8.11
C GLY A 185 -12.58 -3.35 8.98
N ARG A 186 -11.27 -3.36 8.72
CA ARG A 186 -10.28 -2.55 9.41
C ARG A 186 -9.29 -1.87 8.46
N VAL A 187 -8.86 -0.68 8.82
CA VAL A 187 -7.74 0.02 8.16
C VAL A 187 -6.50 -0.16 9.01
N VAL A 188 -5.42 -0.67 8.43
CA VAL A 188 -4.11 -0.83 9.07
C VAL A 188 -3.16 0.20 8.47
N VAL A 189 -2.76 1.17 9.29
CA VAL A 189 -1.82 2.24 8.89
C VAL A 189 -0.49 2.04 9.59
N ALA A 190 0.59 1.94 8.81
CA ALA A 190 1.95 1.94 9.34
C ALA A 190 2.65 3.26 8.99
N ALA A 191 3.05 3.99 10.03
CA ALA A 191 3.66 5.32 9.91
C ALA A 191 4.97 5.40 10.72
N PRO A 192 6.04 6.03 10.19
CA PRO A 192 7.26 6.19 10.94
C PRO A 192 7.03 7.15 12.11
N THR A 193 7.65 6.87 13.24
CA THR A 193 7.73 7.82 14.36
C THR A 193 8.87 8.81 14.14
N THR A 194 9.02 9.79 15.04
CA THR A 194 10.17 10.71 15.02
C THR A 194 11.50 9.98 15.27
N ALA A 195 11.49 8.91 16.07
CA ALA A 195 12.65 8.06 16.35
C ALA A 195 13.09 7.22 15.13
N HIS A 196 12.22 7.02 14.14
CA HIS A 196 12.50 6.19 12.96
C HIS A 196 13.75 6.68 12.20
N LEU A 197 14.82 5.90 12.24
CA LEU A 197 16.10 6.19 11.58
C LEU A 197 16.67 7.56 11.99
N ALA A 198 16.31 8.10 13.16
CA ALA A 198 16.65 9.47 13.56
C ALA A 198 18.17 9.74 13.47
N GLY A 199 18.99 8.81 13.97
CA GLY A 199 20.45 8.93 13.88
C GLY A 199 21.03 8.82 12.47
N LEU A 200 20.34 8.19 11.52
CA LEU A 200 20.75 8.15 10.11
C LEU A 200 20.29 9.44 9.39
N ARG A 201 19.08 9.91 9.69
CA ARG A 201 18.56 11.18 9.15
C ARG A 201 19.42 12.36 9.58
N ALA A 202 19.78 12.44 10.86
CA ALA A 202 20.63 13.49 11.40
C ALA A 202 22.04 13.49 10.77
N GLU A 203 22.62 12.30 10.54
CA GLU A 203 23.94 12.18 9.90
C GLU A 203 23.93 12.71 8.47
N LEU A 204 22.87 12.40 7.72
CA LEU A 204 22.81 12.62 6.27
C LEU A 204 22.00 13.87 5.87
N GLY A 205 21.45 14.60 6.84
CA GLY A 205 20.61 15.77 6.58
C GLY A 205 19.30 15.43 5.87
N LEU A 206 18.69 14.28 6.18
CA LEU A 206 17.47 13.79 5.51
C LEU A 206 16.20 14.45 6.05
N LEU A 207 15.10 14.34 5.29
CA LEU A 207 13.80 14.86 5.68
C LEU A 207 13.32 14.27 7.02
N ASP A 208 12.99 15.14 7.98
CA ASP A 208 12.47 14.73 9.26
C ASP A 208 11.01 14.28 9.23
N VAL A 209 10.66 13.43 10.21
CA VAL A 209 9.27 13.06 10.46
C VAL A 209 8.68 14.09 11.40
N ALA A 210 7.71 14.86 10.89
CA ALA A 210 7.04 15.90 11.69
C ALA A 210 6.31 15.32 12.91
N ASP A 211 6.42 16.02 14.04
CA ASP A 211 5.65 15.75 15.26
C ASP A 211 4.13 15.86 15.02
N GLY A 212 3.35 15.22 15.92
CA GLY A 212 1.89 15.25 15.89
C GLY A 212 1.25 14.55 14.67
N LYS A 213 2.02 13.81 13.87
CA LYS A 213 1.50 13.04 12.72
C LYS A 213 0.53 11.93 13.14
N ALA A 214 0.75 11.35 14.32
CA ALA A 214 -0.12 10.33 14.89
C ALA A 214 -1.50 10.91 15.29
N ASP A 215 -1.52 12.06 15.95
CA ASP A 215 -2.77 12.72 16.36
C ASP A 215 -3.55 13.22 15.15
N ARG A 216 -2.86 13.81 14.16
CA ARG A 216 -3.47 14.19 12.89
C ARG A 216 -4.09 13.01 12.15
N LEU A 217 -3.41 11.86 12.13
CA LEU A 217 -3.97 10.64 11.56
C LEU A 217 -5.28 10.25 12.25
N VAL A 218 -5.31 10.31 13.58
CA VAL A 218 -6.48 9.91 14.36
C VAL A 218 -7.65 10.86 14.12
N GLY A 219 -7.41 12.17 14.11
CA GLY A 219 -8.43 13.16 13.74
C GLY A 219 -8.98 12.93 12.34
N GLN A 220 -8.11 12.77 11.34
CA GLN A 220 -8.51 12.51 9.95
C GLN A 220 -9.36 11.24 9.79
N MET A 221 -9.02 10.17 10.51
CA MET A 221 -9.80 8.93 10.50
C MET A 221 -11.13 9.10 11.24
N GLY A 222 -11.13 9.78 12.39
CA GLY A 222 -12.33 10.06 13.17
C GLY A 222 -13.35 10.89 12.38
N ASP A 223 -12.89 11.92 11.67
CA ASP A 223 -13.73 12.75 10.78
C ASP A 223 -14.39 11.91 9.66
N ALA A 224 -13.78 10.79 9.28
CA ALA A 224 -14.30 9.84 8.32
C ALA A 224 -15.14 8.70 8.94
N GLY A 225 -15.43 8.76 10.25
CA GLY A 225 -16.20 7.73 10.97
C GLY A 225 -15.42 6.44 11.24
N LEU A 226 -14.10 6.56 11.46
CA LEU A 226 -13.22 5.46 11.80
C LEU A 226 -12.56 5.70 13.16
N ASP A 227 -12.85 4.82 14.12
CA ASP A 227 -12.26 4.87 15.46
C ASP A 227 -10.99 4.04 15.52
N ARG A 228 -9.98 4.52 16.26
CA ARG A 228 -8.75 3.75 16.50
C ARG A 228 -9.03 2.65 17.52
N VAL A 229 -8.98 1.40 17.08
CA VAL A 229 -9.21 0.19 17.90
C VAL A 229 -7.92 -0.53 18.28
N GLY A 230 -6.79 -0.14 17.69
CA GLY A 230 -5.48 -0.70 18.01
C GLY A 230 -4.34 0.26 17.71
N ASN A 231 -3.28 0.19 18.49
CA ASN A 231 -2.10 1.01 18.29
C ASN A 231 -0.86 0.31 18.86
N ARG A 232 0.05 -0.12 18.00
CA ARG A 232 1.25 -0.85 18.39
C ARG A 232 2.50 -0.16 17.86
N LEU A 233 3.41 0.20 18.78
CA LEU A 233 4.75 0.62 18.41
C LEU A 233 5.58 -0.63 18.04
N VAL A 234 6.10 -0.66 16.83
CA VAL A 234 7.09 -1.62 16.36
C VAL A 234 8.43 -0.91 16.34
N GLU A 235 9.22 -1.15 17.38
CA GLU A 235 10.53 -0.55 17.54
C GLU A 235 11.59 -1.61 17.77
N PHE A 236 12.67 -1.55 17.00
CA PHE A 236 13.80 -2.45 17.13
C PHE A 236 15.07 -1.83 16.55
N GLU A 237 16.20 -2.35 17.00
CA GLU A 237 17.51 -2.05 16.45
C GLU A 237 17.85 -3.03 15.33
N ALA A 238 18.39 -2.51 14.23
CA ALA A 238 18.86 -3.29 13.10
C ALA A 238 20.32 -2.98 12.83
N ALA A 239 21.19 -3.99 12.95
CA ALA A 239 22.55 -3.90 12.45
C ALA A 239 22.53 -3.92 10.92
N CYS A 240 22.94 -2.82 10.29
CA CYS A 240 22.90 -2.66 8.84
C CYS A 240 24.30 -2.56 8.24
N THR A 241 24.51 -3.23 7.11
CA THR A 241 25.68 -2.98 6.26
C THR A 241 25.59 -1.60 5.62
N ARG A 242 26.70 -1.12 5.07
CA ARG A 242 26.73 0.17 4.36
C ARG A 242 25.75 0.20 3.19
N GLU A 243 25.61 -0.92 2.48
CA GLU A 243 24.69 -1.09 1.36
C GLU A 243 23.23 -1.03 1.83
N GLN A 244 22.89 -1.69 2.94
CA GLN A 244 21.54 -1.61 3.52
C GLN A 244 21.20 -0.20 4.00
N LEU A 245 22.17 0.55 4.55
CA LEU A 245 21.97 1.95 4.92
C LEU A 245 21.71 2.82 3.69
N ARG A 246 22.42 2.59 2.58
CA ARG A 246 22.13 3.28 1.30
C ARG A 246 20.74 2.92 0.81
N ASP A 247 20.38 1.63 0.83
CA ASP A 247 19.07 1.17 0.38
C ASP A 247 17.92 1.71 1.26
N LEU A 248 18.13 1.90 2.57
CA LEU A 248 17.19 2.56 3.49
C LEU A 248 16.88 4.01 3.08
N VAL A 249 17.87 4.73 2.55
CA VAL A 249 17.68 6.10 2.06
C VAL A 249 17.07 6.08 0.64
N ASP A 250 17.65 5.29 -0.25
CA ASP A 250 17.29 5.22 -1.67
C ASP A 250 15.89 4.60 -1.91
N MET A 251 15.32 3.86 -0.95
CA MET A 251 13.97 3.28 -1.10
C MET A 251 12.84 4.29 -0.86
N GLY A 252 13.15 5.46 -0.28
CA GLY A 252 12.18 6.43 0.22
C GLY A 252 12.28 7.79 -0.48
N PRO A 253 11.50 8.80 -0.03
CA PRO A 253 11.45 10.11 -0.69
C PRO A 253 12.80 10.85 -0.68
N ASN A 254 13.71 10.51 0.24
CA ASN A 254 15.05 11.08 0.31
C ASN A 254 15.90 10.78 -0.94
N ALA A 255 15.57 9.75 -1.73
CA ALA A 255 16.28 9.40 -2.96
C ALA A 255 16.21 10.48 -4.05
N PHE A 256 15.26 11.42 -3.95
CA PHE A 256 15.15 12.57 -4.84
C PHE A 256 16.01 13.77 -4.43
N HIS A 257 16.69 13.68 -3.29
CA HIS A 257 17.52 14.75 -2.74
C HIS A 257 19.00 14.33 -2.71
N GLU A 258 19.90 15.28 -2.92
CA GLU A 258 21.34 15.03 -2.73
C GLU A 258 21.63 14.83 -1.24
N HIS A 259 22.34 13.76 -0.91
CA HIS A 259 22.79 13.46 0.44
C HIS A 259 24.16 12.78 0.41
N ALA A 260 24.90 12.90 1.52
CA ALA A 260 26.15 12.17 1.68
C ALA A 260 25.90 10.65 1.70
N ALA A 261 26.96 9.87 1.49
CA ALA A 261 26.90 8.42 1.67
C ALA A 261 26.98 8.07 3.17
N PRO A 262 26.22 7.07 3.66
CA PRO A 262 26.32 6.58 5.03
C PRO A 262 27.75 6.18 5.42
N ARG A 263 28.16 6.50 6.65
CA ARG A 263 29.41 6.04 7.25
C ARG A 263 29.28 4.60 7.74
N GLY A 264 30.10 3.69 7.18
CA GLY A 264 30.32 2.32 7.67
C GLY A 264 29.06 1.46 7.84
N PRO A 265 29.20 0.20 8.29
CA PRO A 265 28.11 -0.52 8.92
C PRO A 265 27.77 0.09 10.28
N ARG A 266 26.49 0.12 10.67
CA ARG A 266 26.04 0.61 11.98
C ARG A 266 24.67 0.07 12.33
N THR A 267 24.33 0.16 13.62
CA THR A 267 22.97 -0.05 14.10
C THR A 267 22.11 1.18 13.82
N VAL A 268 20.88 0.95 13.38
CA VAL A 268 19.83 1.96 13.23
C VAL A 268 18.58 1.55 13.99
N VAL A 269 17.81 2.53 14.44
CA VAL A 269 16.50 2.31 15.07
C VAL A 269 15.43 2.35 14.00
N VAL A 270 14.70 1.26 13.84
CA VAL A 270 13.46 1.22 13.05
C VAL A 270 12.31 1.37 14.03
N SER A 271 11.59 2.49 13.96
CA SER A 271 10.48 2.80 14.86
C SER A 271 9.24 3.18 14.06
N VAL A 272 8.17 2.37 14.13
CA VAL A 272 6.98 2.51 13.29
C VAL A 272 5.75 2.24 14.11
N LEU A 273 4.78 3.14 14.03
CA LEU A 273 3.49 2.97 14.66
C LEU A 273 2.53 2.26 13.70
N VAL A 274 2.02 1.09 14.11
CA VAL A 274 0.97 0.35 13.41
C VAL A 274 -0.35 0.63 14.13
N SER A 275 -1.18 1.46 13.52
CA SER A 275 -2.49 1.85 14.04
C SER A 275 -3.60 1.12 13.27
N VAL A 276 -4.59 0.61 14.00
CA VAL A 276 -5.74 -0.09 13.45
C VAL A 276 -6.99 0.73 13.71
N PHE A 277 -7.77 0.96 12.66
CA PHE A 277 -9.03 1.69 12.70
C PHE A 277 -10.18 0.82 12.23
N ALA A 278 -11.35 0.95 12.84
CA ALA A 278 -12.58 0.28 12.43
C ALA A 278 -13.72 1.29 12.37
N ARG A 279 -14.83 0.93 11.72
CA ARG A 279 -16.02 1.80 11.66
C ARG A 279 -16.50 2.14 13.07
N THR A 280 -16.84 3.40 13.29
CA THR A 280 -17.46 3.84 14.55
C THR A 280 -18.74 3.07 14.78
N THR A 281 -18.83 2.38 15.92
CA THR A 281 -20.08 1.75 16.36
C THR A 281 -20.93 2.84 17.01
N ARG A 282 -21.76 3.53 16.22
CA ARG A 282 -22.82 4.34 16.82
C ARG A 282 -23.85 3.36 17.39
N HIS A 283 -23.90 3.22 18.72
CA HIS A 283 -25.13 2.73 19.34
C HIS A 283 -26.23 3.76 19.02
N PRO A 284 -27.37 3.33 18.46
CA PRO A 284 -28.53 4.21 18.28
C PRO A 284 -29.03 4.77 19.62
#